data_AF-W8SST0-F1
#
_entry.id   AF-W8SST0-F1
#
_cell.length_a   1.000
_cell.length_b   1.000
_cell.length_c   1.000
_cell.angle_alpha   90.00
_cell.angle_beta   90.00
_cell.angle_gamma   90.00
#
_symmetry.space_group_name_H-M   'P 1'
#
loop_
_entity.id
_entity.type
_entity.pdbx_description
1 polymer ?
#
loop_
_entity_poly.entity_id
_entity_poly.type
_entity_poly.pdbx_seq_one_letter_code
_entity_poly.pdbx_strand_id
1 'polypeptide(L)'
;MDSARRLGGTPRCLQQFRDKMMRAILLAALAVLGLTGCSLAPLGATEADPTEFVMRWDHRPEAPAWTEASLAMLDVGAPAGHLPDLVPADIEAWCPAYTEGTRAEREAFWVGLLSTLARHESTWNPQAVGGGGRWFGLVQISPATARHYGCNATSGDALRNGEANLACALRIWAETVPRDGVVASGRGGVAADWGPFVQAEKREDMRGWVSAQPFCTG
;
A
#
# COMPACT_ATOMS: atom_id res chain seq x y z
N MET A 1 2.85 -71.74 -76.26
CA MET A 1 1.47 -72.26 -76.39
C MET A 1 1.09 -72.88 -75.05
N ASP A 2 -0.08 -72.48 -74.59
CA ASP A 2 -0.96 -73.13 -73.60
C ASP A 2 -0.69 -73.11 -72.07
N SER A 3 -1.63 -72.45 -71.39
CA SER A 3 -2.40 -72.84 -70.19
C SER A 3 -1.73 -73.57 -69.02
N ALA A 4 -1.84 -73.01 -67.80
CA ALA A 4 -3.02 -73.23 -66.95
C ALA A 4 -2.84 -72.75 -65.47
N ARG A 5 -3.90 -72.10 -64.97
CA ARG A 5 -4.50 -72.17 -63.61
C ARG A 5 -3.65 -71.85 -62.37
N ARG A 6 -4.20 -70.96 -61.53
CA ARG A 6 -4.78 -71.35 -60.23
C ARG A 6 -5.79 -70.33 -59.71
N LEU A 7 -6.82 -70.89 -59.09
CA LEU A 7 -7.96 -70.28 -58.40
C LEU A 7 -7.55 -69.83 -56.99
N GLY A 8 -8.26 -68.84 -56.45
CA GLY A 8 -8.46 -68.70 -55.00
C GLY A 8 -8.38 -67.27 -54.49
N GLY A 9 -9.45 -66.76 -53.86
CA GLY A 9 -9.36 -65.49 -53.15
C GLY A 9 -10.66 -64.85 -52.69
N THR A 10 -11.22 -65.39 -51.59
CA THR A 10 -12.07 -64.76 -50.56
C THR A 10 -13.40 -64.05 -50.93
N PRO A 11 -14.53 -64.43 -50.28
CA PRO A 11 -15.84 -63.80 -50.46
C PRO A 11 -15.94 -62.41 -49.80
N ARG A 12 -16.59 -61.50 -50.55
CA ARG A 12 -16.81 -60.06 -50.35
C ARG A 12 -17.43 -59.57 -49.03
N CYS A 13 -17.75 -60.46 -48.08
CA CYS A 13 -18.50 -60.09 -46.87
C CYS A 13 -17.63 -59.43 -45.78
N LEU A 14 -16.32 -59.72 -45.76
CA LEU A 14 -15.37 -59.18 -44.77
C LEU A 14 -14.87 -57.75 -45.06
N GLN A 15 -15.15 -57.19 -46.24
CA GLN A 15 -14.80 -55.79 -46.56
C GLN A 15 -15.87 -54.79 -46.11
N GLN A 16 -17.13 -55.21 -45.94
CA GLN A 16 -18.24 -54.28 -45.74
C GLN A 16 -18.41 -53.81 -44.28
N PHE A 17 -17.81 -54.50 -43.31
CA PHE A 17 -17.81 -54.10 -41.90
C PHE A 17 -16.66 -53.16 -41.52
N ARG A 18 -15.59 -53.10 -42.32
CA ARG A 18 -14.37 -52.34 -41.98
C ARG A 18 -14.48 -50.84 -42.26
N ASP A 19 -15.35 -50.45 -43.19
CA ASP A 19 -15.48 -49.04 -43.62
C ASP A 19 -16.44 -48.21 -42.76
N LYS A 20 -17.39 -48.84 -42.05
CA LYS A 20 -18.31 -48.14 -41.15
C LYS A 20 -17.74 -47.91 -39.74
N MET A 21 -16.86 -48.80 -39.26
CA MET A 21 -16.28 -48.65 -37.91
C MET A 21 -15.15 -47.61 -37.86
N MET A 22 -14.52 -47.32 -39.00
CA MET A 22 -13.35 -46.41 -39.07
C MET A 22 -13.74 -44.94 -39.31
N ARG A 23 -14.95 -44.67 -39.82
CA ARG A 23 -15.50 -43.30 -39.97
C ARG A 23 -16.12 -42.73 -38.70
N ALA A 24 -16.55 -43.59 -37.77
CA ALA A 24 -17.13 -43.16 -36.49
C ALA A 24 -16.06 -42.74 -35.46
N ILE A 25 -14.80 -43.20 -35.61
CA ILE A 25 -13.71 -42.86 -34.68
C ILE A 25 -13.01 -41.56 -35.08
N LEU A 26 -13.02 -41.19 -36.36
CA LEU A 26 -12.37 -39.95 -36.86
C LEU A 26 -13.22 -38.68 -36.75
N LEU A 27 -14.51 -38.78 -36.42
CA LEU A 27 -15.40 -37.62 -36.19
C LEU A 27 -15.71 -37.35 -34.70
N ALA A 28 -15.31 -38.24 -33.79
CA ALA A 28 -15.40 -38.00 -32.34
C ALA A 28 -14.11 -37.43 -31.73
N ALA A 29 -13.00 -37.44 -32.47
CA ALA A 29 -11.69 -36.96 -31.98
C ALA A 29 -11.41 -35.47 -32.25
N LEU A 30 -12.32 -34.74 -32.93
CA LEU A 30 -12.14 -33.31 -33.27
C LEU A 30 -13.12 -32.36 -32.56
N ALA A 31 -13.82 -32.82 -31.51
CA ALA A 31 -14.83 -32.02 -30.79
C ALA A 31 -14.62 -31.98 -29.27
N VAL A 32 -13.37 -32.14 -28.79
CA VAL A 32 -12.99 -31.89 -27.38
C VAL A 32 -11.72 -31.02 -27.35
N LEU A 33 -11.74 -29.91 -28.09
CA LEU A 33 -10.69 -28.88 -28.09
C LEU A 33 -11.28 -27.51 -27.74
N GLY A 34 -12.26 -27.51 -26.83
CA GLY A 34 -12.90 -26.30 -26.33
C GLY A 34 -13.06 -26.37 -24.82
N LEU A 35 -12.46 -25.38 -24.16
CA LEU A 35 -12.76 -24.91 -22.80
C LEU A 35 -12.07 -25.63 -21.62
N THR A 36 -10.75 -25.76 -21.68
CA THR A 36 -9.92 -25.72 -20.45
C THR A 36 -8.89 -24.62 -20.57
N GLY A 37 -9.36 -23.39 -20.78
CA GLY A 37 -8.63 -22.22 -20.35
C GLY A 37 -8.81 -22.09 -18.85
N CYS A 38 -8.10 -22.90 -18.05
CA CYS A 38 -7.74 -22.44 -16.72
C CYS A 38 -6.85 -21.23 -16.96
N SER A 39 -7.44 -20.05 -16.97
CA SER A 39 -6.70 -18.85 -16.65
C SER A 39 -6.08 -19.12 -15.29
N LEU A 40 -4.80 -19.46 -15.27
CA LEU A 40 -3.96 -19.20 -14.11
C LEU A 40 -4.06 -17.69 -13.91
N ALA A 41 -5.04 -17.26 -13.13
CA ALA A 41 -4.92 -15.99 -12.44
C ALA A 41 -3.55 -16.08 -11.75
N PRO A 42 -2.65 -15.09 -11.93
CA PRO A 42 -1.41 -15.09 -11.19
C PRO A 42 -1.78 -15.24 -9.71
N LEU A 43 -1.37 -16.36 -9.12
CA LEU A 43 -1.54 -16.62 -7.70
C LEU A 43 -0.73 -15.55 -6.98
N GLY A 44 -1.44 -14.54 -6.48
CA GLY A 44 -0.92 -13.48 -5.62
C GLY A 44 0.14 -12.62 -6.29
N ALA A 45 -0.24 -11.42 -6.73
CA ALA A 45 0.66 -10.31 -6.43
C ALA A 45 0.81 -10.34 -4.91
N THR A 46 2.00 -10.66 -4.40
CA THR A 46 2.32 -10.47 -2.99
C THR A 46 2.00 -9.01 -2.71
N GLU A 47 0.98 -8.77 -1.88
CA GLU A 47 0.66 -7.41 -1.45
C GLU A 47 1.94 -6.86 -0.81
N ALA A 48 2.40 -5.70 -1.26
CA ALA A 48 3.63 -5.11 -0.76
C ALA A 48 3.55 -5.02 0.77
N ASP A 49 4.62 -5.39 1.47
CA ASP A 49 4.69 -5.18 2.91
C ASP A 49 5.03 -3.70 3.13
N PRO A 50 4.21 -2.93 3.87
CA PRO A 50 4.46 -1.50 4.07
C PRO A 50 5.80 -1.22 4.78
N THR A 51 6.38 -2.20 5.47
CA THR A 51 7.70 -2.09 6.14
C THR A 51 8.88 -2.16 5.17
N GLU A 52 8.67 -2.60 3.92
CA GLU A 52 9.72 -2.66 2.89
C GLU A 52 10.00 -1.28 2.26
N PHE A 53 9.09 -0.32 2.44
CA PHE A 53 9.28 1.04 1.93
C PHE A 53 10.22 1.86 2.81
N VAL A 54 11.06 2.67 2.16
CA VAL A 54 12.00 3.56 2.83
C VAL A 54 11.27 4.75 3.45
N MET A 55 11.51 5.00 4.72
CA MET A 55 11.08 6.20 5.43
C MET A 55 12.24 7.19 5.57
N ARG A 56 11.94 8.49 5.64
CA ARG A 56 12.99 9.52 5.65
C ARG A 56 13.90 9.45 6.87
N TRP A 57 13.43 8.81 7.94
CA TRP A 57 14.19 8.59 9.16
C TRP A 57 15.07 7.34 9.13
N ASP A 58 15.10 6.51 8.07
CA ASP A 58 15.75 5.18 8.10
C ASP A 58 17.26 5.17 8.35
N HIS A 59 17.89 6.34 8.26
CA HIS A 59 19.27 6.54 8.71
C HIS A 59 19.42 6.52 10.25
N ARG A 60 18.32 6.47 10.99
CA ARG A 60 18.25 6.45 12.46
C ARG A 60 18.17 5.01 12.97
N PRO A 61 18.90 4.66 14.04
CA PRO A 61 18.79 3.33 14.63
C PRO A 61 17.40 3.02 15.19
N GLU A 62 16.63 4.05 15.55
CA GLU A 62 15.27 3.91 16.07
C GLU A 62 14.20 3.72 14.98
N ALA A 63 14.56 3.89 13.71
CA ALA A 63 13.64 3.90 12.58
C ALA A 63 12.70 2.68 12.50
N PRO A 64 13.17 1.42 12.69
CA PRO A 64 12.28 0.26 12.62
C PRO A 64 11.13 0.35 13.62
N ALA A 65 11.41 0.74 14.87
CA ALA A 65 10.39 0.86 15.91
C ALA A 65 9.40 2.01 15.61
N TRP A 66 9.89 3.10 15.03
CA TRP A 66 9.05 4.23 14.64
C TRP A 66 8.11 3.88 13.48
N THR A 67 8.62 3.16 12.47
CA THR A 67 7.82 2.68 11.34
C THR A 67 6.77 1.68 11.82
N GLU A 68 7.17 0.66 12.60
CA GLU A 68 6.25 -0.36 13.13
C GLU A 68 5.12 0.26 13.97
N ALA A 69 5.45 1.14 14.93
CA ALA A 69 4.44 1.79 15.76
C ALA A 69 3.52 2.72 14.97
N SER A 70 4.01 3.32 13.87
CA SER A 70 3.19 4.16 13.00
C SER A 70 2.24 3.31 12.15
N LEU A 71 2.70 2.20 11.59
CA LEU A 71 1.86 1.26 10.84
C LEU A 71 0.79 0.63 11.73
N ALA A 72 1.12 0.25 12.97
CA ALA A 72 0.14 -0.27 13.93
C ALA A 72 -1.02 0.70 14.23
N MET A 73 -0.82 2.01 14.08
CA MET A 73 -1.90 2.99 14.21
C MET A 73 -2.81 3.07 12.98
N LEU A 74 -2.28 2.66 11.82
CA LEU A 74 -2.96 2.63 10.53
C LEU A 74 -3.58 1.26 10.23
N ASP A 75 -3.33 0.23 11.03
CA ASP A 75 -4.01 -1.05 10.94
C ASP A 75 -5.55 -0.91 10.95
N VAL A 76 -6.23 -1.82 10.25
CA VAL A 76 -7.70 -1.83 10.21
C VAL A 76 -8.27 -1.95 11.63
N GLY A 77 -9.08 -0.97 12.03
CA GLY A 77 -9.69 -0.89 13.36
C GLY A 77 -8.83 -0.18 14.42
N ALA A 78 -7.59 0.19 14.11
CA ALA A 78 -6.78 1.05 14.96
C ALA A 78 -7.28 2.51 14.89
N PRO A 79 -6.88 3.39 15.84
CA PRO A 79 -7.43 4.74 15.94
C PRO A 79 -7.23 5.64 14.71
N ALA A 80 -6.23 5.35 13.86
CA ALA A 80 -5.98 6.06 12.61
C ALA A 80 -6.17 5.15 11.38
N GLY A 81 -6.79 3.98 11.56
CA GLY A 81 -6.93 2.95 10.53
C GLY A 81 -7.75 3.36 9.32
N HIS A 82 -8.54 4.42 9.41
CA HIS A 82 -9.28 4.95 8.25
C HIS A 82 -8.46 5.92 7.40
N LEU A 83 -7.30 6.41 7.86
CA LEU A 83 -6.49 7.36 7.09
C LEU A 83 -6.10 6.83 5.69
N PRO A 84 -5.63 5.58 5.53
CA PRO A 84 -5.31 5.03 4.21
C PRO A 84 -6.53 4.90 3.26
N ASP A 85 -7.75 4.89 3.80
CA ASP A 85 -8.97 4.78 3.01
C ASP A 85 -9.48 6.13 2.49
N LEU A 86 -8.98 7.23 3.05
CA LEU A 86 -9.36 8.57 2.62
C LEU A 86 -8.72 8.91 1.28
N VAL A 87 -9.44 9.69 0.46
CA VAL A 87 -8.91 10.31 -0.75
C VAL A 87 -9.04 11.84 -0.59
N PRO A 88 -8.05 12.49 0.05
CA PRO A 88 -8.08 13.94 0.22
C PRO A 88 -8.06 14.69 -1.12
N ALA A 89 -8.68 15.87 -1.18
CA ALA A 89 -8.84 16.62 -2.42
C ALA A 89 -7.52 17.07 -3.08
N ASP A 90 -6.44 17.16 -2.31
CA ASP A 90 -5.10 17.54 -2.74
C ASP A 90 -4.15 16.33 -2.88
N ILE A 91 -4.65 15.10 -2.79
CA ILE A 91 -3.80 13.91 -2.73
C ILE A 91 -2.90 13.73 -3.94
N GLU A 92 -3.37 14.07 -5.15
CA GLU A 92 -2.58 13.96 -6.39
C GLU A 92 -1.32 14.86 -6.32
N ALA A 93 -1.40 16.01 -5.65
CA ALA A 93 -0.25 16.89 -5.45
C ALA A 93 0.76 16.32 -4.44
N TRP A 94 0.32 15.45 -3.54
CA TRP A 94 1.17 14.81 -2.53
C TRP A 94 1.71 13.45 -2.98
N CYS A 95 0.91 12.69 -3.71
CA CYS A 95 1.17 11.31 -4.09
C CYS A 95 0.32 10.93 -5.32
N PRO A 96 0.84 11.11 -6.55
CA PRO A 96 0.07 10.88 -7.78
C PRO A 96 -0.51 9.47 -7.90
N ALA A 97 0.24 8.43 -7.48
CA ALA A 97 -0.22 7.03 -7.55
C ALA A 97 -1.18 6.62 -6.41
N TYR A 98 -1.51 7.50 -5.45
CA TYR A 98 -2.20 7.11 -4.22
C TYR A 98 -3.56 6.42 -4.46
N THR A 99 -4.33 6.90 -5.44
CA THR A 99 -5.68 6.36 -5.70
C THR A 99 -5.67 4.97 -6.31
N GLU A 100 -4.59 4.60 -7.00
CA GLU A 100 -4.39 3.29 -7.61
C GLU A 100 -3.57 2.36 -6.72
N GLY A 101 -2.83 2.93 -5.75
CA GLY A 101 -1.99 2.22 -4.81
C GLY A 101 -2.78 1.29 -3.88
N THR A 102 -2.13 0.18 -3.56
CA THR A 102 -2.52 -0.79 -2.54
C THR A 102 -2.65 -0.15 -1.16
N ARG A 103 -3.30 -0.84 -0.23
CA ARG A 103 -3.39 -0.36 1.16
C ARG A 103 -2.00 -0.11 1.76
N ALA A 104 -1.06 -1.05 1.57
CA ALA A 104 0.30 -0.91 2.07
C ALA A 104 1.02 0.33 1.55
N GLU A 105 0.88 0.67 0.27
CA GLU A 105 1.46 1.89 -0.31
C GLU A 105 0.83 3.16 0.28
N ARG A 106 -0.48 3.14 0.55
CA ARG A 106 -1.19 4.25 1.20
C ARG A 106 -0.81 4.41 2.67
N GLU A 107 -0.56 3.32 3.37
CA GLU A 107 -0.01 3.34 4.73
C GLU A 107 1.41 3.91 4.73
N ALA A 108 2.25 3.44 3.80
CA ALA A 108 3.61 3.94 3.59
C ALA A 108 3.63 5.43 3.25
N PHE A 109 2.66 5.94 2.50
CA PHE A 109 2.50 7.38 2.27
C PHE A 109 2.34 8.16 3.58
N TRP A 110 1.45 7.72 4.48
CA TRP A 110 1.19 8.42 5.73
C TRP A 110 2.40 8.37 6.68
N VAL A 111 3.07 7.22 6.78
CA VAL A 111 4.31 7.08 7.57
C VAL A 111 5.44 7.89 6.94
N GLY A 112 5.55 7.88 5.61
CA GLY A 112 6.51 8.66 4.84
C GLY A 112 6.34 10.16 5.10
N LEU A 113 5.11 10.66 5.01
CA LEU A 113 4.77 12.05 5.34
C LEU A 113 5.16 12.40 6.78
N LEU A 114 4.84 11.53 7.74
CA LEU A 114 5.18 11.71 9.15
C LEU A 114 6.70 11.76 9.37
N SER A 115 7.45 10.91 8.66
CA SER A 115 8.92 10.92 8.71
C SER A 115 9.53 12.21 8.18
N THR A 116 8.89 12.83 7.18
CA THR A 116 9.32 14.14 6.67
C THR A 116 9.00 15.26 7.64
N LEU A 117 7.85 15.19 8.33
CA LEU A 117 7.49 16.16 9.36
C LEU A 117 8.47 16.10 10.54
N ALA A 118 8.84 14.90 10.99
CA ALA A 118 9.80 14.72 12.08
C ALA A 118 11.16 15.40 11.79
N ARG A 119 11.58 15.45 10.53
CA ARG A 119 12.76 16.24 10.10
C ARG A 119 12.58 17.71 10.41
N HIS A 120 11.46 18.28 9.98
CA HIS A 120 11.21 19.73 10.03
C HIS A 120 10.84 20.26 11.40
N GLU A 121 10.37 19.39 12.28
CA GLU A 121 10.02 19.70 13.67
C GLU A 121 11.20 19.50 14.62
N SER A 122 11.95 18.40 14.49
CA SER A 122 12.98 18.03 15.48
C SER A 122 14.30 17.56 14.89
N THR A 123 14.43 17.46 13.56
CA THR A 123 15.54 16.76 12.90
C THR A 123 15.65 15.31 13.42
N TRP A 124 14.50 14.62 13.54
CA TRP A 124 14.39 13.26 14.06
C TRP A 124 14.95 13.06 15.48
N ASN A 125 14.86 14.09 16.32
CA ASN A 125 15.30 14.02 17.71
C ASN A 125 14.11 13.76 18.65
N PRO A 126 13.94 12.54 19.20
CA PRO A 126 12.84 12.24 20.11
C PRO A 126 12.96 12.96 21.45
N GLN A 127 14.13 13.49 21.82
CA GLN A 127 14.34 14.25 23.05
C GLN A 127 14.13 15.77 22.88
N ALA A 128 13.75 16.22 21.67
CA ALA A 128 13.58 17.64 21.38
C ALA A 128 12.50 18.28 22.26
N VAL A 129 12.80 19.50 22.74
CA VAL A 129 11.88 20.33 23.50
C VAL A 129 11.89 21.74 22.91
N GLY A 130 10.76 22.17 22.35
CA GLY A 130 10.61 23.45 21.69
C GLY A 130 9.67 24.41 22.41
N GLY A 131 9.57 25.63 21.86
CA GLY A 131 8.62 26.64 22.33
C GLY A 131 8.80 27.07 23.79
N GLY A 132 10.03 27.00 24.32
CA GLY A 132 10.31 27.31 25.73
C GLY A 132 9.82 26.24 26.71
N GLY A 133 9.80 24.97 26.33
CA GLY A 133 9.34 23.87 27.20
C GLY A 133 7.90 23.44 26.96
N ARG A 134 7.29 23.84 25.83
CA ARG A 134 5.86 23.64 25.56
C ARG A 134 5.58 22.44 24.66
N TRP A 135 6.52 22.12 23.78
CA TRP A 135 6.35 21.14 22.69
C TRP A 135 7.45 20.09 22.76
N PHE A 136 7.10 18.84 22.51
CA PHE A 136 7.95 17.70 22.85
C PHE A 136 8.03 16.67 21.72
N GLY A 137 9.20 16.06 21.63
CA GLY A 137 9.43 14.88 20.80
C GLY A 137 9.57 15.16 19.31
N LEU A 138 9.45 14.08 18.54
CA LEU A 138 9.75 14.03 17.11
C LEU A 138 8.97 15.07 16.30
N VAL A 139 7.70 15.27 16.62
CA VAL A 139 6.81 16.20 15.91
C VAL A 139 6.21 17.27 16.82
N GLN A 140 6.91 17.61 17.90
CA GLN A 140 6.65 18.81 18.71
C GLN A 140 5.19 18.97 19.20
N ILE A 141 4.65 17.91 19.78
CA ILE A 141 3.30 17.90 20.36
C ILE A 141 3.31 18.50 21.77
N SER A 142 2.28 19.27 22.12
CA SER A 142 2.08 19.76 23.49
C SER A 142 1.30 18.76 24.35
N PRO A 143 1.55 18.67 25.67
CA PRO A 143 0.73 17.85 26.57
C PRO A 143 -0.76 18.20 26.55
N ALA A 144 -1.10 19.48 26.34
CA ALA A 144 -2.49 19.91 26.25
C ALA A 144 -3.17 19.38 24.98
N THR A 145 -2.48 19.49 23.83
CA THR A 145 -2.93 18.93 22.54
C THR A 145 -3.11 17.42 22.65
N ALA A 146 -2.11 16.72 23.20
CA ALA A 146 -2.17 15.26 23.37
C ALA A 146 -3.38 14.82 24.20
N ARG A 147 -3.69 15.53 25.30
CA ARG A 147 -4.91 15.27 26.09
C ARG A 147 -6.19 15.58 25.33
N HIS A 148 -6.22 16.69 24.60
CA HIS A 148 -7.39 17.09 23.80
C HIS A 148 -7.80 16.01 22.80
N TYR A 149 -6.82 15.43 22.10
CA TYR A 149 -7.05 14.34 21.14
C TYR A 149 -7.08 12.94 21.78
N GLY A 150 -6.95 12.83 23.11
CA GLY A 150 -7.02 11.55 23.83
C GLY A 150 -5.86 10.60 23.54
N CYS A 151 -4.65 11.13 23.32
CA CYS A 151 -3.44 10.33 23.19
C CYS A 151 -3.05 9.65 24.51
N ASN A 152 -2.35 8.52 24.43
CA ASN A 152 -1.83 7.83 25.62
C ASN A 152 -0.69 8.63 26.30
N ALA A 153 0.24 9.19 25.51
CA ALA A 153 1.30 10.07 26.01
C ALA A 153 0.76 11.48 26.28
N THR A 154 0.52 11.81 27.56
CA THR A 154 -0.15 13.06 27.97
C THR A 154 0.73 14.03 28.76
N SER A 155 2.02 13.70 28.93
CA SER A 155 3.03 14.52 29.61
C SER A 155 4.20 14.83 28.69
N GLY A 156 5.00 15.85 29.02
CA GLY A 156 6.17 16.20 28.23
C GLY A 156 7.18 15.06 28.13
N ASP A 157 7.45 14.37 29.24
CA ASP A 157 8.38 13.23 29.26
C ASP A 157 7.82 12.03 28.48
N ALA A 158 6.52 11.74 28.58
CA ALA A 158 5.89 10.68 27.80
C ALA A 158 5.96 10.97 26.29
N LEU A 159 5.84 12.24 25.89
CA LEU A 159 5.96 12.68 24.51
C LEU A 159 7.39 12.65 23.96
N ARG A 160 8.41 12.40 24.79
CA ARG A 160 9.78 12.14 24.33
C ARG A 160 10.02 10.66 23.95
N ASN A 161 9.06 9.77 24.20
CA ASN A 161 9.07 8.45 23.57
C ASN A 161 8.65 8.60 22.10
N GLY A 162 9.51 8.18 21.17
CA GLY A 162 9.31 8.37 19.73
C GLY A 162 8.04 7.69 19.21
N GLU A 163 7.85 6.41 19.52
CA GLU A 163 6.66 5.65 19.11
C GLU A 163 5.36 6.32 19.59
N ALA A 164 5.29 6.70 20.87
CA ALA A 164 4.11 7.33 21.46
C ALA A 164 3.85 8.73 20.91
N ASN A 165 4.90 9.47 20.55
CA ASN A 165 4.79 10.79 19.89
C ASN A 165 4.18 10.65 18.49
N LEU A 166 4.69 9.71 17.69
CA LEU A 166 4.23 9.43 16.33
C LEU A 166 2.80 8.86 16.32
N ALA A 167 2.50 7.95 17.24
CA ALA A 167 1.15 7.42 17.40
C ALA A 167 0.14 8.53 17.77
N CYS A 168 0.53 9.47 18.63
CA CYS A 168 -0.30 10.63 18.93
C CYS A 168 -0.49 11.52 17.69
N ALA A 169 0.55 11.72 16.88
CA ALA A 169 0.44 12.49 15.64
C ALA A 169 -0.58 11.90 14.66
N LEU A 170 -0.51 10.59 14.41
CA LEU A 170 -1.46 9.89 13.53
C LEU A 170 -2.89 9.94 14.07
N ARG A 171 -3.07 9.85 15.40
CA ARG A 171 -4.38 10.03 16.02
C ARG A 171 -4.96 11.43 15.80
N ILE A 172 -4.13 12.47 15.82
CA ILE A 172 -4.55 13.83 15.49
C ILE A 172 -4.92 13.92 14.01
N TRP A 173 -4.10 13.36 13.10
CA TRP A 173 -4.37 13.39 11.66
C TRP A 173 -5.66 12.66 11.30
N ALA A 174 -5.94 11.56 11.99
CA ALA A 174 -7.17 10.79 11.87
C ALA A 174 -8.44 11.62 12.17
N GLU A 175 -8.32 12.71 12.93
CA GLU A 175 -9.38 13.68 13.15
C GLU A 175 -9.33 14.83 12.14
N THR A 176 -8.16 15.44 11.92
CA THR A 176 -8.06 16.70 11.16
C THR A 176 -8.16 16.50 9.65
N VAL A 177 -7.61 15.41 9.10
CA VAL A 177 -7.65 15.11 7.66
C VAL A 177 -9.09 14.90 7.17
N PRO A 178 -9.91 14.01 7.77
CA PRO A 178 -11.29 13.86 7.32
C PRO A 178 -12.16 15.09 7.62
N ARG A 179 -11.88 15.83 8.71
CA ARG A 179 -12.56 17.09 9.01
C ARG A 179 -12.37 18.14 7.91
N ASP A 180 -11.15 18.23 7.38
CA ASP A 180 -10.76 19.31 6.46
C ASP A 180 -10.71 18.86 4.99
N GLY A 181 -10.77 17.56 4.71
CA GLY A 181 -10.83 16.97 3.37
C GLY A 181 -9.54 17.09 2.55
N VAL A 182 -8.42 17.43 3.18
CA VAL A 182 -7.11 17.66 2.55
C VAL A 182 -5.99 17.02 3.37
N VAL A 183 -4.90 16.61 2.73
CA VAL A 183 -3.63 16.28 3.39
C VAL A 183 -3.11 17.55 4.08
N ALA A 184 -2.91 18.63 3.32
CA ALA A 184 -2.51 19.93 3.88
C ALA A 184 -2.75 21.09 2.91
N SER A 185 -3.70 21.97 3.26
CA SER A 185 -3.96 23.22 2.55
C SER A 185 -4.28 24.34 3.54
N GLY A 186 -3.55 25.47 3.45
CA GLY A 186 -3.68 26.55 4.43
C GLY A 186 -3.40 26.06 5.86
N ARG A 187 -4.44 26.00 6.69
CA ARG A 187 -4.41 25.42 8.05
C ARG A 187 -5.30 24.18 8.19
N GLY A 188 -5.63 23.52 7.09
CA GLY A 188 -6.43 22.29 7.06
C GLY A 188 -5.59 21.03 7.01
N GLY A 189 -6.17 19.91 7.44
CA GLY A 189 -5.57 18.59 7.44
C GLY A 189 -4.44 18.51 8.46
N VAL A 190 -3.28 18.01 8.05
CA VAL A 190 -2.07 18.00 8.87
C VAL A 190 -1.63 19.43 9.22
N ALA A 191 -1.89 20.43 8.37
CA ALA A 191 -1.48 21.82 8.64
C ALA A 191 -2.25 22.50 9.79
N ALA A 192 -3.30 21.87 10.32
CA ALA A 192 -4.06 22.40 11.45
C ALA A 192 -3.22 22.57 12.72
N ASP A 193 -2.39 21.57 13.00
CA ASP A 193 -1.55 21.50 14.20
C ASP A 193 -0.05 21.71 13.90
N TRP A 194 0.40 21.48 12.67
CA TRP A 194 1.83 21.53 12.31
C TRP A 194 2.23 22.69 11.40
N GLY A 195 2.99 23.64 11.98
CA GLY A 195 3.48 24.84 11.31
C GLY A 195 4.37 24.63 10.07
N PRO A 196 5.19 23.55 9.95
CA PRO A 196 5.96 23.26 8.75
C PRO A 196 5.13 23.17 7.47
N PHE A 197 3.87 22.72 7.54
CA PHE A 197 3.00 22.65 6.36
C PHE A 197 2.52 24.02 5.88
N VAL A 198 2.52 25.03 6.73
CA VAL A 198 2.16 26.41 6.36
C VAL A 198 3.34 27.11 5.67
N GLN A 199 4.57 26.72 6.01
CA GLN A 199 5.79 27.28 5.42
C GLN A 199 6.05 26.65 4.05
N ALA A 200 5.97 27.46 2.98
CA ALA A 200 6.06 26.98 1.61
C ALA A 200 7.30 26.12 1.35
N GLU A 201 8.48 26.61 1.72
CA GLU A 201 9.75 25.87 1.53
C GLU A 201 9.72 24.48 2.20
N LYS A 202 9.30 24.40 3.47
CA LYS A 202 9.23 23.14 4.20
C LYS A 202 8.18 22.21 3.62
N ARG A 203 6.99 22.74 3.28
CA ARG A 203 5.91 21.96 2.65
C ARG A 203 6.36 21.37 1.32
N GLU A 204 7.02 22.13 0.46
CA GLU A 204 7.50 21.62 -0.83
C GLU A 204 8.65 20.62 -0.66
N ASP A 205 9.53 20.76 0.34
CA ASP A 205 10.52 19.72 0.67
C ASP A 205 9.87 18.41 1.15
N MET A 206 8.82 18.49 1.98
CA MET A 206 8.07 17.30 2.42
C MET A 206 7.36 16.65 1.24
N ARG A 207 6.60 17.43 0.45
CA ARG A 207 5.88 16.96 -0.73
C ARG A 207 6.83 16.33 -1.73
N GLY A 208 7.91 17.01 -2.10
CA GLY A 208 8.86 16.52 -3.09
C GLY A 208 9.57 15.24 -2.66
N TRP A 209 9.79 15.04 -1.36
CA TRP A 209 10.32 13.77 -0.86
C TRP A 209 9.28 12.65 -0.97
N VAL A 210 8.05 12.88 -0.50
CA VAL A 210 6.99 11.86 -0.47
C VAL A 210 6.58 11.46 -1.89
N SER A 211 6.35 12.42 -2.78
CA SER A 211 5.91 12.17 -4.16
C SER A 211 6.94 11.41 -5.00
N ALA A 212 8.20 11.35 -4.57
CA ALA A 212 9.28 10.66 -5.26
C ALA A 212 9.49 9.22 -4.78
N GLN A 213 8.74 8.76 -3.76
CA GLN A 213 8.89 7.40 -3.26
C GLN A 213 8.14 6.38 -4.13
N PRO A 214 8.56 5.10 -4.15
CA PRO A 214 7.90 4.05 -4.95
C PRO A 214 6.39 3.97 -4.72
N PHE A 215 5.95 4.10 -3.46
CA PHE A 215 4.53 4.10 -3.08
C PHE A 215 3.71 5.31 -3.61
N CYS A 216 4.36 6.29 -4.26
CA CYS A 216 3.72 7.43 -4.92
C CYS A 216 3.98 7.53 -6.43
N THR A 217 4.85 6.68 -6.98
CA THR A 217 5.19 6.69 -8.40
C THR A 217 4.59 5.53 -9.19
N GLY A 218 4.25 4.42 -8.52
CA GLY A 218 3.82 3.17 -9.17
C GLY A 218 4.99 2.31 -9.62
#